data_AF-A0A1V4DLT9-F1
#
_entry.id   AF-A0A1V4DLT9-F1
#
_cell.length_a   1.000
_cell.length_b   1.000
_cell.length_c   1.000
_cell.angle_alpha   90.00
_cell.angle_beta   90.00
_cell.angle_gamma   90.00
#
_symmetry.space_group_name_H-M   'P 1'
#
loop_
_entity.id
_entity.type
_entity.pdbx_description
1 polymer ?
#
loop_
_entity_poly.entity_id
_entity_poly.type
_entity_poly.pdbx_seq_one_letter_code
_entity_poly.pdbx_strand_id
1 'polypeptide(L)'
;MMTTMLAIGTGAGTLAVSTVSALFAGILGTYSLLHHQQVFAWMRSIRRTDQSNAELDKIDQWLADLYKAQCRLAHKPCRAEDFEDVTQIGTMIRAVAENTPAIAPDLARALERIEEYVDTALPEPGPGPAVKIPVLEHRTQLVKAMKQESARGELARAVVAAQQKITQLKRG
;
A
#
# COMPACT_ATOMS: atom_id res chain seq x y z
N MET A 1 60.04 -23.86 59.27
CA MET A 1 59.08 -23.35 58.26
C MET A 1 58.39 -24.55 57.64
N MET A 2 57.10 -24.72 57.89
CA MET A 2 56.27 -25.78 57.30
C MET A 2 55.67 -25.21 56.01
N THR A 3 56.04 -25.75 54.86
CA THR A 3 55.40 -25.46 53.58
C THR A 3 54.17 -26.37 53.45
N THR A 4 53.00 -25.82 53.71
CA THR A 4 51.72 -26.45 53.36
C THR A 4 51.59 -26.45 51.84
N MET A 5 51.92 -27.58 51.22
CA MET A 5 51.60 -27.85 49.83
C MET A 5 50.08 -28.01 49.72
N LEU A 6 49.40 -27.03 49.13
CA LEU A 6 47.98 -27.11 48.80
C LEU A 6 47.78 -28.29 47.84
N ALA A 7 47.24 -29.38 48.36
CA ALA A 7 46.73 -30.49 47.57
C ALA A 7 45.52 -30.01 46.77
N ILE A 8 45.75 -29.49 45.57
CA ILE A 8 44.71 -29.32 44.57
C ILE A 8 44.38 -30.73 44.07
N GLY A 9 43.51 -31.42 44.82
CA GLY A 9 43.02 -32.72 44.45
C GLY A 9 42.15 -32.61 43.20
N THR A 10 42.72 -32.92 42.03
CA THR A 10 41.97 -33.24 40.82
C THR A 10 41.33 -34.63 40.97
N GLY A 11 40.39 -34.76 41.91
CA GLY A 11 39.63 -35.99 42.09
C GLY A 11 38.78 -36.28 40.84
N ALA A 12 38.51 -37.55 40.56
CA ALA A 12 37.63 -37.95 39.45
C ALA A 12 36.27 -37.20 39.45
N GLY A 13 35.80 -36.76 40.62
CA GLY A 13 34.61 -35.91 40.76
C GLY A 13 34.73 -34.52 40.15
N THR A 14 35.89 -33.84 40.19
CA THR A 14 36.05 -32.51 39.56
C THR A 14 36.15 -32.62 38.03
N LEU A 15 36.72 -33.71 37.51
CA LEU A 15 36.71 -34.03 36.08
C LEU A 15 35.31 -34.44 35.57
N ALA A 16 34.52 -35.12 36.39
CA ALA A 16 33.13 -35.46 36.05
C ALA A 16 32.23 -34.22 36.03
N VAL A 17 32.38 -33.31 36.99
CA VAL A 17 31.61 -32.05 37.03
C VAL A 17 31.99 -31.14 35.87
N SER A 18 33.27 -31.04 35.50
CA SER A 18 33.70 -30.20 34.37
C SER A 18 33.22 -30.73 33.02
N THR A 19 33.25 -32.05 32.80
CA THR A 19 32.74 -32.66 31.56
C THR A 19 31.23 -32.54 31.43
N VAL A 20 30.48 -32.77 32.51
CA VAL A 20 29.02 -32.57 32.52
C VAL A 20 28.68 -31.10 32.30
N SER A 21 29.36 -30.17 32.98
CA SER A 21 29.13 -28.73 32.81
C SER A 21 29.46 -28.25 31.39
N ALA A 22 30.53 -28.74 30.77
CA ALA A 22 30.88 -28.44 29.38
C ALA A 22 29.83 -28.98 28.39
N LEU A 23 29.31 -30.19 28.62
CA LEU A 23 28.22 -30.75 27.81
C LEU A 23 26.95 -29.90 27.92
N PHE A 24 26.54 -29.51 29.13
CA PHE A 24 25.38 -28.63 29.33
C PHE A 24 25.58 -27.25 28.67
N ALA A 25 26.77 -26.65 28.82
CA ALA A 25 27.09 -25.39 28.16
C ALA A 25 27.07 -25.51 26.62
N GLY A 26 27.56 -26.62 26.06
CA GLY A 26 27.49 -26.89 24.62
C GLY A 26 26.06 -27.06 24.11
N ILE A 27 25.21 -27.79 24.85
CA ILE A 27 23.79 -27.98 24.52
C ILE A 27 23.04 -26.64 24.60
N LEU A 28 23.24 -25.86 25.67
CA LEU A 28 22.62 -24.54 25.80
C LEU A 28 23.11 -23.56 24.73
N GLY A 29 24.39 -23.59 24.40
CA GLY A 29 24.97 -22.75 23.35
C GLY A 29 24.42 -23.07 21.96
N THR A 30 24.33 -24.35 21.61
CA THR A 30 23.75 -24.78 20.33
C THR A 30 22.26 -24.48 20.24
N TYR A 31 21.50 -24.71 21.31
CA TYR A 31 20.07 -24.38 21.36
C TYR A 31 19.84 -22.87 21.26
N SER A 32 20.66 -22.06 21.93
CA SER A 32 20.61 -20.60 21.84
C SER A 32 20.94 -20.11 20.43
N LEU A 33 21.94 -20.70 19.75
CA LEU A 33 22.27 -20.37 18.37
C LEU A 33 21.14 -20.72 17.40
N LEU A 34 20.56 -21.91 17.50
CA LEU A 34 19.42 -22.32 16.67
C LEU A 34 18.20 -21.42 16.92
N HIS A 35 17.92 -21.10 18.18
CA HIS A 35 16.83 -20.21 18.55
C HIS A 35 17.05 -18.80 17.99
N HIS A 36 18.26 -18.25 18.10
CA HIS A 36 18.59 -16.96 17.48
C HIS A 36 18.41 -16.99 15.96
N GLN A 37 18.87 -18.05 15.28
CA GLN A 37 18.68 -18.18 13.84
C GLN A 37 17.20 -18.21 13.45
N GLN A 38 16.37 -18.95 14.20
CA GLN A 38 14.92 -18.99 14.00
C GLN A 38 14.27 -17.62 14.23
N VAL A 39 14.60 -16.94 15.33
CA VAL A 39 14.08 -15.60 15.63
C VAL A 39 14.50 -14.59 14.57
N PHE A 40 15.75 -14.64 14.08
CA PHE A 40 16.21 -13.74 13.01
C PHE A 40 15.55 -14.04 11.66
N ALA A 41 15.28 -15.30 11.35
CA ALA A 41 14.55 -15.69 10.14
C ALA A 41 13.10 -15.19 10.21
N TRP A 42 12.44 -15.39 11.35
CA TRP A 42 11.10 -14.89 11.61
C TRP A 42 11.01 -13.36 11.56
N MET A 43 11.95 -12.66 12.20
CA MET A 43 12.02 -11.20 12.20
C MET A 43 12.25 -10.64 10.78
N ARG A 44 13.09 -11.31 9.97
CA ARG A 44 13.25 -10.96 8.54
C ARG A 44 11.98 -11.21 7.75
N SER A 45 11.24 -12.28 8.04
CA SER A 45 9.94 -12.56 7.41
C SER A 45 8.94 -11.46 7.72
N ILE A 46 8.76 -11.11 9.00
CA ILE A 46 7.86 -10.03 9.43
C ILE A 46 8.22 -8.71 8.76
N ARG A 47 9.52 -8.35 8.75
CA ARG A 47 9.95 -7.09 8.16
C ARG A 47 9.62 -6.98 6.67
N ARG A 48 9.69 -8.09 5.93
CA ARG A 48 9.30 -8.13 4.51
C ARG A 48 7.79 -7.94 4.35
N THR A 49 7.00 -8.62 5.19
CA THR A 49 5.54 -8.46 5.22
C THR A 49 5.13 -7.03 5.57
N ASP A 50 5.78 -6.41 6.55
CA ASP A 50 5.53 -5.02 6.92
C ASP A 50 5.87 -4.06 5.78
N GLN A 51 6.97 -4.31 5.06
CA GLN A 51 7.37 -3.50 3.93
C GLN A 51 6.37 -3.60 2.77
N SER A 52 5.91 -4.81 2.42
CA SER A 52 4.87 -4.98 1.40
C SER A 52 3.54 -4.36 1.83
N ASN A 53 3.19 -4.45 3.12
CA ASN A 53 1.98 -3.82 3.64
C ASN A 53 2.06 -2.29 3.58
N ALA A 54 3.23 -1.71 3.86
CA ALA A 54 3.45 -0.27 3.77
C ALA A 54 3.36 0.26 2.32
N GLU A 55 3.78 -0.53 1.33
CA GLU A 55 3.60 -0.21 -0.09
C GLU A 55 2.11 -0.21 -0.47
N LEU A 56 1.36 -1.20 0.00
CA LEU A 56 -0.09 -1.28 -0.18
C LEU A 56 -0.86 -0.17 0.56
N ASP A 57 -0.40 0.28 1.73
CA ASP A 57 -0.99 1.40 2.47
C ASP A 57 -0.92 2.71 1.67
N LYS A 58 0.19 2.98 0.98
CA LYS A 58 0.32 4.18 0.14
C LYS A 58 -0.67 4.18 -1.02
N ILE A 59 -0.82 3.04 -1.68
CA ILE A 59 -1.77 2.89 -2.79
C ILE A 59 -3.21 3.08 -2.30
N ASP A 60 -3.55 2.48 -1.15
CA ASP A 60 -4.86 2.64 -0.52
C ASP A 60 -5.15 4.10 -0.15
N GLN A 61 -4.15 4.82 0.34
CA GLN A 61 -4.26 6.24 0.64
C GLN A 61 -4.53 7.08 -0.63
N TRP A 62 -3.82 6.83 -1.73
CA TRP A 62 -4.08 7.55 -2.98
C TRP A 62 -5.44 7.23 -3.58
N LEU A 63 -5.91 5.98 -3.45
CA LEU A 63 -7.27 5.60 -3.85
C LEU A 63 -8.33 6.31 -3.01
N ALA A 64 -8.09 6.46 -1.70
CA ALA A 64 -8.97 7.24 -0.82
C ALA A 64 -8.95 8.74 -1.16
N ASP A 65 -7.79 9.30 -1.49
CA ASP A 65 -7.64 10.68 -1.93
C ASP A 65 -8.35 10.93 -3.27
N LEU A 66 -8.26 9.98 -4.21
CA LEU A 66 -9.00 10.00 -5.48
C LEU A 66 -10.52 10.00 -5.25
N TYR A 67 -11.00 9.13 -4.36
CA TYR A 67 -12.41 9.11 -3.98
C TYR A 67 -12.86 10.43 -3.34
N LYS A 68 -12.01 11.03 -2.51
CA LYS A 68 -12.30 12.34 -1.89
C LYS A 68 -12.33 13.46 -2.93
N ALA A 69 -11.38 13.47 -3.87
CA ALA A 69 -11.32 14.43 -4.97
C ALA A 69 -12.60 14.35 -5.83
N GLN A 70 -13.02 13.15 -6.24
CA GLN A 70 -14.25 12.99 -7.03
C GLN A 70 -15.50 13.45 -6.27
N CYS A 71 -15.55 13.25 -4.95
CA CYS A 71 -16.72 13.63 -4.14
C CYS A 71 -16.84 15.15 -4.00
N ARG A 72 -15.71 15.87 -3.94
CA ARG A 72 -15.70 17.34 -3.97
C ARG A 72 -16.31 17.87 -5.27
N LEU A 73 -15.99 17.21 -6.38
CA LEU A 73 -16.45 17.55 -7.71
C LEU A 73 -17.93 17.23 -7.98
N ALA A 74 -18.59 16.41 -7.16
CA ALA A 74 -19.98 15.97 -7.38
C ALA A 74 -21.04 17.10 -7.33
N HIS A 75 -20.69 18.28 -6.82
CA HIS A 75 -21.63 19.39 -6.63
C HIS A 75 -21.78 20.28 -7.86
N LYS A 76 -20.86 20.19 -8.84
CA LYS A 76 -20.87 21.02 -10.03
C LYS A 76 -20.48 20.22 -11.27
N PRO A 77 -21.04 20.55 -12.45
CA PRO A 77 -20.49 20.07 -13.71
C PRO A 77 -19.04 20.58 -13.83
N CYS A 78 -18.10 19.70 -14.14
CA CYS A 78 -16.67 20.02 -14.06
C CYS A 78 -16.06 20.26 -15.44
N ARG A 79 -15.06 21.13 -15.47
CA ARG A 79 -14.24 21.44 -16.64
C ARG A 79 -12.90 20.73 -16.55
N ALA A 80 -12.13 20.75 -17.64
CA ALA A 80 -10.80 20.16 -17.68
C ALA A 80 -9.89 20.64 -16.53
N GLU A 81 -9.95 21.94 -16.20
CA GLU A 81 -9.23 22.57 -15.08
C GLU A 81 -9.58 21.97 -13.71
N ASP A 82 -10.83 21.54 -13.51
CA ASP A 82 -11.28 20.98 -12.22
C ASP A 82 -10.76 19.55 -11.98
N PHE A 83 -10.21 18.89 -13.01
CA PHE A 83 -9.70 17.51 -12.93
C PHE A 83 -8.20 17.42 -12.63
N GLU A 84 -7.53 18.54 -12.32
CA GLU A 84 -6.09 18.55 -12.04
C GLU A 84 -5.72 17.54 -10.93
N ASP A 85 -6.39 17.61 -9.78
CA ASP A 85 -6.17 16.69 -8.65
C ASP A 85 -6.39 15.22 -9.05
N VAL A 86 -7.43 14.94 -9.83
CA VAL A 86 -7.79 13.58 -10.28
C VAL A 86 -6.72 13.02 -11.23
N THR A 87 -6.22 13.87 -12.13
CA THR A 87 -5.19 13.50 -13.11
C THR A 87 -3.82 13.32 -12.45
N GLN A 88 -3.50 14.16 -11.47
CA GLN A 88 -2.28 14.04 -10.68
C GLN A 88 -2.26 12.72 -9.90
N ILE A 89 -3.35 12.39 -9.20
CA ILE A 89 -3.45 11.12 -8.45
C ILE A 89 -3.40 9.92 -9.40
N GLY A 90 -4.05 10.00 -10.56
CA GLY A 90 -3.95 8.97 -11.60
C GLY A 90 -2.50 8.73 -12.06
N THR A 91 -1.73 9.80 -12.22
CA THR A 91 -0.30 9.69 -12.58
C THR A 91 0.52 9.00 -11.48
N MET A 92 0.24 9.31 -10.21
CA MET A 92 0.90 8.65 -9.07
C MET A 92 0.57 7.16 -9.00
N ILE A 93 -0.71 6.80 -9.20
CA ILE A 93 -1.15 5.40 -9.25
C ILE A 93 -0.49 4.66 -10.41
N ARG A 94 -0.40 5.28 -11.59
CA ARG A 94 0.27 4.70 -12.77
C ARG A 94 1.73 4.38 -12.51
N ALA A 95 2.47 5.28 -11.86
CA ALA A 95 3.88 5.08 -11.55
C ALA A 95 4.12 3.89 -10.60
N VAL A 96 3.14 3.54 -9.76
CA VAL A 96 3.26 2.42 -8.81
C VAL A 96 2.60 1.14 -9.32
N ALA A 97 1.66 1.22 -10.25
CA ALA A 97 0.99 0.04 -10.81
C ALA A 97 1.98 -0.97 -11.43
N GLU A 98 3.06 -0.49 -12.06
CA GLU A 98 4.14 -1.33 -12.61
C GLU A 98 4.93 -2.09 -11.53
N ASN A 99 5.01 -1.52 -10.32
CA ASN A 99 5.77 -2.08 -9.21
C ASN A 99 4.97 -3.07 -8.36
N THR A 100 3.64 -3.12 -8.52
CA THR A 100 2.75 -3.96 -7.70
C THR A 100 1.88 -4.89 -8.56
N PRO A 101 2.45 -5.99 -9.10
CA PRO A 101 1.76 -6.87 -10.05
C PRO A 101 0.50 -7.54 -9.47
N ALA A 102 0.44 -7.72 -8.15
CA ALA A 102 -0.69 -8.35 -7.47
C ALA A 102 -2.01 -7.55 -7.55
N ILE A 103 -1.94 -6.23 -7.79
CA ILE A 103 -3.10 -5.33 -7.91
C ILE A 103 -3.10 -4.52 -9.22
N ALA A 104 -2.08 -4.69 -10.07
CA ALA A 104 -1.99 -4.06 -11.38
C ALA A 104 -3.29 -4.07 -12.22
N PRO A 105 -4.07 -5.18 -12.33
CA PRO A 105 -5.31 -5.15 -13.12
C PRO A 105 -6.39 -4.24 -12.54
N ASP A 106 -6.54 -4.20 -11.20
CA ASP A 106 -7.51 -3.34 -10.54
C ASP A 106 -7.10 -1.87 -10.61
N LEU A 107 -5.80 -1.58 -10.52
CA LEU A 107 -5.26 -0.23 -10.72
C LEU A 107 -5.40 0.23 -12.17
N ALA A 108 -5.11 -0.64 -13.16
CA ALA A 108 -5.31 -0.33 -14.57
C ALA A 108 -6.78 0.03 -14.85
N ARG A 109 -7.71 -0.74 -14.29
CA ARG A 109 -9.13 -0.44 -14.40
C ARG A 109 -9.51 0.89 -13.77
N ALA A 110 -8.94 1.24 -12.61
CA ALA A 110 -9.15 2.55 -12.00
C ALA A 110 -8.60 3.69 -12.88
N LEU A 111 -7.42 3.50 -13.49
CA LEU A 111 -6.81 4.47 -14.42
C LEU A 111 -7.66 4.67 -15.68
N GLU A 112 -8.18 3.60 -16.28
CA GLU A 112 -9.12 3.70 -17.41
C GLU A 112 -10.36 4.52 -17.04
N ARG A 113 -10.91 4.31 -15.84
CA ARG A 113 -12.07 5.10 -15.37
C ARG A 113 -11.73 6.55 -15.06
N ILE A 114 -10.49 6.84 -14.68
CA ILE A 114 -10.02 8.23 -14.54
C ILE A 114 -10.01 8.89 -15.92
N GLU A 115 -9.44 8.24 -16.94
CA GLU A 115 -9.40 8.77 -18.30
C GLU A 115 -10.81 9.00 -18.86
N GLU A 116 -11.70 8.01 -18.73
CA GLU A 116 -13.10 8.14 -19.14
C GLU A 116 -13.80 9.29 -18.40
N TYR A 117 -13.51 9.51 -17.11
CA TYR A 117 -14.10 10.60 -16.34
C TYR A 117 -13.58 11.97 -16.79
N VAL A 118 -12.28 12.10 -17.03
CA VAL A 118 -11.67 13.35 -17.53
C VAL A 118 -12.17 13.69 -18.94
N ASP A 119 -12.37 12.70 -19.81
CA ASP A 119 -12.91 12.89 -21.17
C ASP A 119 -14.35 13.43 -21.17
N THR A 120 -15.08 13.30 -20.07
CA THR A 120 -16.42 13.91 -19.93
C THR A 120 -16.41 15.41 -19.62
N ALA A 121 -15.23 16.03 -19.47
CA ALA A 121 -15.08 17.45 -19.17
C ALA A 121 -15.92 18.34 -20.09
N LEU A 122 -16.58 19.33 -19.48
CA LEU A 122 -17.34 20.32 -20.21
C LEU A 122 -16.41 21.30 -20.93
N PRO A 123 -16.77 21.73 -22.16
CA PRO A 123 -15.99 22.72 -22.90
C PRO A 123 -15.94 24.06 -22.16
N GLU A 124 -14.87 24.82 -22.37
CA GLU A 124 -14.74 26.18 -21.82
C GLU A 124 -15.91 27.06 -22.29
N PRO A 125 -16.44 27.94 -21.42
CA PRO A 125 -17.35 28.97 -21.87
C PRO A 125 -16.61 29.85 -22.88
N GLY A 126 -17.19 30.04 -24.06
CA GLY A 126 -16.60 30.90 -25.08
C GLY A 126 -16.27 32.31 -24.55
N PRO A 127 -15.32 33.03 -25.17
CA PRO A 127 -14.90 34.34 -24.70
C PRO A 127 -16.04 35.36 -24.90
N GLY A 128 -16.83 35.60 -23.85
CA GLY A 128 -17.90 36.60 -23.87
C GLY A 128 -18.78 36.59 -22.61
N PRO A 129 -19.30 37.74 -22.18
CA PRO A 129 -20.16 37.82 -21.00
C PRO A 129 -21.44 37.05 -21.24
N ALA A 130 -21.69 36.02 -20.42
CA ALA A 130 -22.94 35.24 -20.33
C ALA A 130 -23.70 35.11 -21.67
N VAL A 131 -23.03 34.52 -22.68
CA VAL A 131 -23.67 34.22 -23.95
C VAL A 131 -24.90 33.37 -23.65
N LYS A 132 -26.08 33.83 -24.09
CA LYS A 132 -27.32 33.05 -24.05
C LYS A 132 -27.06 31.76 -24.84
N ILE A 133 -26.73 30.69 -24.13
CA ILE A 133 -26.41 29.39 -24.73
C ILE A 133 -27.64 28.96 -25.53
N PRO A 134 -27.53 28.75 -26.85
CA PRO A 134 -28.61 28.21 -27.66
C PRO A 134 -29.19 26.94 -27.01
N VAL A 135 -30.52 26.77 -27.05
CA VAL A 135 -31.21 25.63 -26.41
C VAL A 135 -30.62 24.27 -26.82
N LEU A 136 -30.10 24.18 -28.05
CA LEU A 136 -29.48 22.98 -28.59
C LEU A 136 -28.10 22.69 -27.96
N GLU A 137 -27.30 23.73 -27.70
CA GLU A 137 -26.03 23.64 -26.97
C GLU A 137 -26.25 23.36 -25.47
N HIS A 138 -27.34 23.87 -24.90
CA HIS A 138 -27.69 23.57 -23.51
C HIS A 138 -28.05 22.08 -23.33
N ARG A 139 -28.77 21.49 -24.31
CA ARG A 139 -29.07 20.04 -24.30
C ARG A 139 -27.82 19.18 -24.42
N THR A 140 -26.85 19.56 -25.25
CA THR A 140 -25.59 18.81 -25.37
C THR A 140 -24.74 18.91 -24.11
N GLN A 141 -24.73 20.06 -23.43
CA GLN A 141 -24.09 20.23 -22.12
C GLN A 141 -24.75 19.36 -21.04
N LEU A 142 -26.09 19.28 -21.00
CA LEU A 142 -26.80 18.40 -20.07
C LEU A 142 -26.46 16.92 -20.30
N VAL A 143 -26.43 16.47 -21.56
CA VAL A 143 -26.03 15.10 -21.89
C VAL A 143 -24.59 14.81 -21.46
N LYS A 144 -23.66 15.76 -21.65
CA LYS A 144 -22.29 15.63 -21.15
C LYS A 144 -22.22 15.57 -19.62
N ALA A 145 -22.97 16.43 -18.92
CA ALA A 145 -23.02 16.40 -17.46
C ALA A 145 -23.60 15.08 -16.91
N MET A 146 -24.60 14.50 -17.58
CA MET A 146 -25.12 13.16 -17.23
C MET A 146 -24.07 12.06 -17.44
N LYS A 147 -23.32 12.13 -18.55
CA LYS A 147 -22.20 11.20 -18.79
C LYS A 147 -21.11 11.34 -17.74
N GLN A 148 -20.79 12.57 -17.35
CA GLN A 148 -19.83 12.86 -16.30
C GLN A 148 -20.24 12.22 -14.97
N GLU A 149 -21.51 12.34 -14.58
CA GLU A 149 -22.02 11.71 -13.35
C GLU A 149 -21.98 10.17 -13.42
N SER A 150 -22.31 9.59 -14.58
CA SER A 150 -22.18 8.15 -14.80
C SER A 150 -20.73 7.68 -14.67
N ALA A 151 -19.79 8.39 -15.30
CA ALA A 151 -18.36 8.09 -15.24
C ALA A 151 -17.81 8.23 -13.81
N ARG A 152 -18.26 9.23 -13.05
CA ARG A 152 -17.95 9.38 -11.62
C ARG A 152 -18.39 8.16 -10.81
N GLY A 153 -19.61 7.68 -11.05
CA GLY A 153 -20.14 6.48 -10.38
C GLY A 153 -19.38 5.20 -10.75
N GLU A 154 -18.85 5.10 -11.96
CA GLU A 154 -17.99 4.00 -12.39
C GLU A 154 -16.59 4.06 -11.79
N LEU A 155 -15.99 5.24 -11.74
CA LEU A 155 -14.73 5.48 -11.05
C LEU A 155 -14.84 5.11 -9.56
N ALA A 156 -15.91 5.55 -8.89
CA ALA A 156 -16.17 5.18 -7.49
C ALA A 156 -16.19 3.66 -7.27
N ARG A 157 -16.85 2.92 -8.17
CA ARG A 157 -16.91 1.45 -8.10
C ARG A 157 -15.55 0.80 -8.32
N ALA A 158 -14.76 1.30 -9.28
CA ALA A 158 -13.41 0.81 -9.55
C ALA A 158 -12.48 1.04 -8.36
N VAL A 159 -12.53 2.23 -7.74
CA VAL A 159 -11.75 2.56 -6.55
C VAL A 159 -12.09 1.62 -5.39
N VAL A 160 -13.37 1.43 -5.08
CA VAL A 160 -13.79 0.53 -4.00
C VAL A 160 -13.35 -0.91 -4.26
N ALA A 161 -13.44 -1.40 -5.51
CA ALA A 161 -12.98 -2.73 -5.87
C ALA A 161 -11.46 -2.89 -5.64
N ALA A 162 -10.66 -1.89 -6.03
CA ALA A 162 -9.22 -1.88 -5.79
C ALA A 162 -8.90 -1.88 -4.28
N GLN A 163 -9.59 -1.06 -3.48
CA GLN A 163 -9.40 -1.03 -2.01
C GLN A 163 -9.78 -2.36 -1.34
N GLN A 164 -10.85 -3.02 -1.81
CA GLN A 164 -11.21 -4.36 -1.35
C GLN A 164 -10.11 -5.37 -1.66
N LYS A 165 -9.51 -5.30 -2.86
CA LYS A 165 -8.38 -6.15 -3.24
C LYS A 165 -7.16 -5.92 -2.35
N ILE A 166 -6.81 -4.66 -2.06
CA ILE A 166 -5.74 -4.32 -1.11
C ILE A 166 -6.00 -4.96 0.25
N THR A 167 -7.24 -4.84 0.73
CA THR A 167 -7.63 -5.41 2.03
C THR A 167 -7.48 -6.93 2.06
N GLN A 168 -7.80 -7.62 0.96
CA GLN A 168 -7.58 -9.06 0.83
C GLN A 168 -6.09 -9.41 0.83
N LEU A 169 -5.27 -8.65 0.10
CA LEU A 169 -3.82 -8.87 0.03
C LEU A 169 -3.11 -8.63 1.37
N LYS A 170 -3.60 -7.70 2.20
CA LYS A 170 -3.07 -7.47 3.56
C LYS A 170 -3.41 -8.60 4.55
N ARG A 171 -4.44 -9.41 4.25
CA ARG A 171 -4.94 -10.48 5.13
C ARG A 171 -4.43 -11.87 4.77
N GLY A 172 -4.00 -12.08 3.52
CA GLY A 172 -3.45 -13.34 3.02
C GLY A 172 -1.94 -13.40 3.22
#